data_AF-A0A817XYJ3-F1
#
_entry.id   AF-A0A817XYJ3-F1
#
_cell.length_a   1.000
_cell.length_b   1.000
_cell.length_c   1.000
_cell.angle_alpha   90.00
_cell.angle_beta   90.00
_cell.angle_gamma   90.00
#
_symmetry.space_group_name_H-M   'P 1'
#
loop_
_entity.id
_entity.type
_entity.pdbx_description
1 polymer ?
#
loop_
_entity_poly.entity_id
_entity_poly.type
_entity_poly.pdbx_seq_one_letter_code
_entity_poly.pdbx_strand_id
1 'polypeptide(L)'
;MNSTPLLKKRYHIGKSVKNMLMGFFTEYETPKLVLIHSAKYAGILRIIQIIILIYSVIYLLIYEKGYQKQDTAVISSVTLKVKGIGYAHTLENKTLIIDVADYIIPPSENNAIFIMSNFVQTDQTRTICAEHIKVEGAKCQNDTQCSSKPFTPDMNGRWTGRCLLSPEKDIGNETTNITKTRTGLCEYAGRHFADR
;
A
#
# COMPACT_ATOMS: atom_id res chain seq x y z
N MET A 1 29.48 -44.12 67.63
CA MET A 1 29.68 -43.73 69.05
C MET A 1 30.08 -42.26 69.02
N ASN A 2 29.28 -41.25 69.38
CA ASN A 2 28.19 -41.12 70.37
C ASN A 2 27.25 -40.01 69.86
N SER A 3 25.94 -40.20 69.60
CA SER A 3 24.80 -40.16 70.53
C SER A 3 24.85 -39.11 71.66
N THR A 4 24.03 -38.06 71.55
CA THR A 4 23.48 -37.22 72.65
C THR A 4 22.39 -36.28 72.10
N PRO A 5 21.42 -35.79 72.91
CA PRO A 5 20.05 -36.33 72.89
C PRO A 5 18.97 -35.35 72.39
N LEU A 6 17.85 -35.93 71.95
CA LEU A 6 16.61 -35.22 71.61
C LEU A 6 15.99 -34.57 72.87
N LEU A 7 16.02 -33.25 72.94
CA LEU A 7 15.26 -32.49 73.94
C LEU A 7 13.77 -32.47 73.57
N LYS A 8 13.00 -33.26 74.34
CA LYS A 8 11.53 -33.32 74.30
C LYS A 8 10.94 -32.00 74.82
N LYS A 9 10.48 -31.14 73.91
CA LYS A 9 9.77 -29.90 74.26
C LYS A 9 8.29 -30.22 74.54
N ARG A 10 7.86 -30.17 75.81
CA ARG A 10 6.44 -30.25 76.19
C ARG A 10 5.71 -29.01 75.64
N TYR A 11 4.68 -29.26 74.84
CA TYR A 11 3.83 -28.25 74.23
C TYR A 11 2.67 -27.89 75.17
N HIS A 12 2.55 -26.62 75.57
CA HIS A 12 1.40 -26.10 76.33
C HIS A 12 0.32 -25.58 75.36
N ILE A 13 -0.85 -26.23 75.37
CA ILE A 13 -1.84 -26.20 74.28
C ILE A 13 -2.95 -25.13 74.41
N GLY A 14 -2.84 -24.19 75.35
CA GLY A 14 -3.94 -23.25 75.69
C GLY A 14 -3.79 -21.79 75.23
N LYS A 15 -2.62 -21.39 74.70
CA LYS A 15 -2.30 -20.01 74.25
C LYS A 15 -1.92 -19.96 72.76
N SER A 16 -2.28 -21.03 72.03
CA SER A 16 -1.59 -21.47 70.82
C SER A 16 -2.12 -20.84 69.52
N VAL A 17 -3.43 -20.63 69.36
CA VAL A 17 -3.98 -20.17 68.05
C VAL A 17 -3.70 -18.70 67.76
N LYS A 18 -3.83 -17.79 68.74
CA LYS A 18 -3.48 -16.37 68.55
C LYS A 18 -2.00 -16.18 68.25
N ASN A 19 -1.11 -16.87 68.95
CA ASN A 19 0.33 -16.78 68.73
C ASN A 19 0.77 -17.47 67.42
N MET A 20 0.05 -18.50 66.98
CA MET A 20 0.28 -19.18 65.69
C MET A 20 -0.17 -18.31 64.50
N LEU A 21 -1.33 -17.64 64.61
CA LEU A 21 -1.78 -16.67 63.62
C LEU A 21 -0.86 -15.44 63.58
N MET A 22 -0.42 -14.94 64.74
CA MET A 22 0.51 -13.80 64.79
C MET A 22 1.87 -14.17 64.18
N GLY A 23 2.38 -15.39 64.44
CA GLY A 23 3.60 -15.91 63.79
C GLY A 23 3.47 -15.87 62.27
N PHE A 24 2.44 -16.49 61.68
CA PHE A 24 2.24 -16.51 60.22
C PHE A 24 2.22 -15.14 59.54
N PHE A 25 1.64 -14.10 60.17
CA PHE A 25 1.60 -12.76 59.59
C PHE A 25 2.84 -11.91 59.91
N THR A 26 3.67 -12.31 60.88
CA THR A 26 4.87 -11.56 61.31
C THR A 26 6.18 -12.30 61.04
N GLU A 27 6.13 -13.53 60.53
CA GLU A 27 7.31 -14.29 60.12
C GLU A 27 7.73 -13.83 58.72
N TYR A 28 8.79 -13.03 58.68
CA TYR A 28 9.51 -12.73 57.46
C TYR A 28 10.81 -13.52 57.47
N GLU A 29 10.81 -14.68 56.82
CA GLU A 29 12.02 -15.47 56.64
C GLU A 29 12.89 -14.85 55.53
N THR A 30 13.94 -14.12 55.93
CA THR A 30 14.99 -13.72 54.98
C THR A 30 15.89 -14.92 54.69
N PRO A 31 16.27 -15.16 53.42
CA PRO A 31 17.26 -16.19 53.10
C PRO A 31 18.56 -15.90 53.84
N LYS A 32 19.11 -16.92 54.51
CA LYS A 32 20.42 -16.80 55.16
C LYS A 32 21.50 -16.61 54.09
N LEU A 33 22.06 -15.41 54.03
CA LEU A 33 23.11 -15.05 53.09
C LEU A 33 24.47 -15.55 53.60
N VAL A 34 25.20 -16.27 52.75
CA VAL A 34 26.59 -16.69 53.02
C VAL A 34 27.53 -15.75 52.28
N LEU A 35 28.33 -14.97 53.02
CA LEU A 35 29.29 -14.03 52.45
C LEU A 35 30.60 -14.75 52.14
N ILE A 36 30.96 -14.83 50.85
CA ILE A 36 32.24 -15.37 50.40
C ILE A 36 33.24 -14.23 50.21
N HIS A 37 34.23 -14.13 51.08
CA HIS A 37 35.22 -13.05 51.06
C HIS A 37 36.32 -13.34 50.03
N SER A 38 36.12 -12.89 48.79
CA SER A 38 37.08 -13.10 47.71
C SER A 38 37.01 -12.00 46.64
N ALA A 39 38.15 -11.39 46.35
CA ALA A 39 38.21 -10.26 45.41
C ALA A 39 37.86 -10.65 43.96
N LYS A 40 38.23 -11.86 43.53
CA LYS A 40 37.99 -12.35 42.17
C LYS A 40 36.49 -12.43 41.85
N TYR A 41 35.71 -13.09 42.71
CA TYR A 41 34.27 -13.26 42.51
C TYR A 41 33.51 -11.95 42.70
N ALA A 42 33.94 -11.11 43.65
CA ALA A 42 33.39 -9.77 43.82
C ALA A 42 33.60 -8.88 42.57
N GLY A 43 34.79 -8.94 41.95
CA GLY A 43 35.10 -8.20 40.73
C GLY A 43 34.22 -8.62 39.55
N ILE A 44 34.08 -9.92 39.31
CA ILE A 44 33.23 -10.45 38.22
C ILE A 44 31.77 -9.99 38.38
N LEU A 45 31.21 -10.12 39.57
CA LEU A 45 29.82 -9.72 39.84
C LEU A 45 29.62 -8.20 39.66
N ARG A 46 30.60 -7.38 40.05
CA ARG A 46 30.56 -5.92 39.85
C ARG A 46 30.66 -5.53 38.38
N ILE A 47 31.48 -6.21 37.58
CA ILE A 47 31.60 -5.96 36.14
C ILE A 47 30.30 -6.30 35.43
N ILE A 48 29.70 -7.47 35.73
CA ILE A 48 28.41 -7.87 35.15
C ILE A 48 27.33 -6.84 35.50
N GLN A 49 27.28 -6.36 36.75
CA GLN A 49 26.34 -5.33 37.17
C GLN A 49 26.51 -4.03 36.37
N ILE A 50 27.76 -3.60 36.12
CA ILE A 50 28.05 -2.40 35.32
C ILE A 50 27.64 -2.61 33.86
N ILE A 51 27.92 -3.76 33.26
CA ILE A 51 27.52 -4.06 31.87
C ILE A 51 26.00 -3.99 31.72
N ILE A 52 25.25 -4.61 32.63
CA ILE A 52 23.78 -4.58 32.59
C ILE A 52 23.26 -3.15 32.75
N LEU A 53 23.86 -2.36 33.65
CA LEU A 53 23.48 -0.97 33.85
C LEU A 53 23.73 -0.14 32.59
N ILE A 54 24.94 -0.23 32.02
CA ILE A 54 25.32 0.52 30.80
C ILE A 54 24.41 0.15 29.64
N TYR A 55 24.18 -1.15 29.41
CA TYR A 55 23.28 -1.61 28.35
C TYR A 55 21.87 -1.05 28.55
N SER A 56 21.33 -1.14 29.77
CA SER A 56 19.99 -0.65 30.07
C SER A 56 19.86 0.86 29.85
N VAL A 57 20.84 1.65 30.28
CA VAL A 57 20.81 3.11 30.12
C VAL A 57 20.98 3.50 28.65
N ILE A 58 22.00 2.98 27.98
CA ILE A 58 22.30 3.38 26.59
C ILE A 58 21.23 2.88 25.63
N TYR A 59 20.86 1.61 25.72
CA TYR A 59 19.93 1.02 24.77
C TYR A 59 18.47 1.37 25.12
N LEU A 60 17.99 1.02 26.32
CA LEU A 60 16.57 1.18 26.64
C LEU A 60 16.17 2.65 26.87
N LEU A 61 17.02 3.43 27.55
CA LEU A 61 16.66 4.83 27.85
C LEU A 61 17.03 5.78 26.72
N ILE A 62 18.24 5.70 26.16
CA ILE A 62 18.65 6.68 25.14
C ILE A 62 18.14 6.29 23.75
N TYR A 63 18.44 5.08 23.29
CA TYR A 63 18.10 4.65 21.93
C TYR A 63 16.59 4.45 21.74
N GLU A 64 15.96 3.62 22.59
CA GLU A 64 14.51 3.35 22.54
C GLU A 64 13.66 4.48 23.12
N LYS A 65 14.28 5.47 23.77
CA LYS A 65 13.59 6.56 24.48
C LYS A 65 12.53 6.05 25.46
N GLY A 66 12.80 4.96 26.19
CA GLY A 66 11.84 4.33 27.11
C GLY A 66 11.34 5.22 28.26
N TYR A 67 11.95 6.39 28.46
CA TYR A 67 11.47 7.42 29.39
C TYR A 67 10.31 8.26 28.82
N GLN A 68 10.05 8.19 27.51
CA GLN A 68 8.98 8.91 26.83
C GLN A 68 7.81 7.97 26.54
N LYS A 69 6.58 8.44 26.75
CA LYS A 69 5.38 7.78 26.21
C LYS A 69 5.24 8.18 24.75
N GLN A 70 5.24 7.20 23.84
CA GLN A 70 4.98 7.45 22.42
C GLN A 70 3.49 7.30 22.15
N ASP A 71 2.84 8.37 21.72
CA ASP A 71 1.46 8.31 21.24
C ASP A 71 1.45 7.79 19.80
N THR A 72 1.00 6.55 19.62
CA THR A 72 0.92 5.90 18.30
C THR A 72 -0.30 6.33 17.50
N ALA A 73 -1.31 6.90 18.16
CA ALA A 73 -2.55 7.36 17.54
C ALA A 73 -2.43 8.82 17.07
N VAL A 74 -1.60 9.05 16.05
CA VAL A 74 -1.57 10.36 15.38
C VAL A 74 -2.76 10.43 14.42
N ILE A 75 -3.76 11.26 14.75
CA ILE A 75 -4.86 11.60 13.85
C ILE A 75 -4.40 12.76 12.98
N SER A 76 -4.02 12.47 11.73
CA SER A 76 -3.69 13.49 10.74
C SER A 76 -4.84 13.67 9.74
N SER A 77 -5.13 14.91 9.40
CA SER A 77 -6.10 15.27 8.36
C SER A 77 -5.46 16.31 7.45
N VAL A 78 -5.52 16.09 6.14
CA VAL A 78 -4.98 16.98 5.12
C VAL A 78 -6.13 17.45 4.26
N THR A 79 -6.31 18.76 4.14
CA THR A 79 -7.28 19.38 3.24
C THR A 79 -6.55 20.19 2.19
N LEU A 80 -6.75 19.85 0.91
CA LEU A 80 -6.11 20.52 -0.22
C LEU A 80 -7.12 21.45 -0.90
N LYS A 81 -6.68 22.66 -1.26
CA LYS A 81 -7.45 23.61 -2.07
C LYS A 81 -6.55 24.21 -3.13
N VAL A 82 -6.90 23.97 -4.39
CA VAL A 82 -6.14 24.48 -5.53
C VAL A 82 -6.74 25.78 -6.05
N LYS A 83 -5.88 26.63 -6.61
CA LYS A 83 -6.25 27.88 -7.28
C LYS A 83 -5.44 28.01 -8.55
N GLY A 84 -6.09 28.43 -9.63
CA GLY A 84 -5.43 28.68 -10.90
C GLY A 84 -6.40 28.53 -12.06
N ILE A 85 -6.14 29.28 -13.13
CA ILE A 85 -6.83 29.16 -14.41
C ILE A 85 -5.80 28.73 -15.46
N GLY A 86 -6.21 27.85 -16.36
CA GLY A 86 -5.41 27.36 -17.47
C GLY A 86 -6.00 27.78 -18.81
N TYR A 87 -5.16 27.81 -19.83
CA TYR A 87 -5.57 27.98 -21.23
C TYR A 87 -5.15 26.74 -21.99
N ALA A 88 -6.09 26.14 -22.73
CA ALA A 88 -5.82 25.01 -23.60
C ALA A 88 -6.23 25.34 -25.03
N HIS A 89 -5.49 24.79 -25.98
CA HIS A 89 -5.81 24.87 -27.40
C HIS A 89 -6.43 23.55 -27.84
N THR A 90 -7.68 23.59 -28.32
CA THR A 90 -8.34 22.44 -28.91
C THR A 90 -7.85 22.21 -30.35
N LEU A 91 -8.04 20.99 -30.87
CA LEU A 91 -7.73 20.63 -32.26
C LEU A 91 -8.36 21.56 -33.31
N GLU A 92 -9.50 22.18 -32.99
CA GLU A 92 -10.17 23.19 -33.84
C GLU A 92 -9.60 24.61 -33.68
N ASN A 93 -8.38 24.77 -33.14
CA ASN A 93 -7.73 26.05 -32.81
C ASN A 93 -8.56 26.97 -31.89
N LYS A 94 -9.52 26.40 -31.15
CA LYS A 94 -10.31 27.12 -30.16
C LYS A 94 -9.54 27.21 -28.85
N THR A 95 -9.41 28.42 -28.30
CA THR A 95 -8.87 28.61 -26.94
C THR A 95 -9.97 28.29 -25.93
N LEU A 96 -9.73 27.26 -25.11
CA LEU A 96 -10.55 26.88 -23.97
C LEU A 96 -9.92 27.46 -22.70
N ILE A 97 -10.72 28.15 -21.89
CA ILE A 97 -10.34 28.53 -20.53
C ILE A 97 -10.76 27.37 -19.63
N ILE A 98 -9.82 26.87 -18.83
CA ILE A 98 -10.03 25.73 -17.94
C ILE A 98 -9.85 26.23 -16.51
N ASP A 99 -10.79 25.90 -15.63
CA ASP A 99 -10.72 26.29 -14.22
C ASP A 99 -10.47 25.09 -13.28
N VAL A 100 -10.45 25.38 -11.98
CA VAL A 100 -10.23 24.39 -10.91
C VAL A 100 -11.27 23.26 -10.94
N ALA A 101 -12.50 23.53 -11.41
CA ALA A 101 -13.56 22.53 -11.50
C ALA A 101 -13.36 21.58 -12.68
N ASP A 102 -12.65 22.02 -13.72
CA ASP A 102 -12.41 21.23 -14.93
C ASP A 102 -11.21 20.29 -14.81
N TYR A 103 -10.08 20.75 -14.25
CA TYR A 103 -8.84 19.95 -14.20
C TYR A 103 -8.65 19.13 -12.91
N ILE A 104 -9.55 19.22 -11.93
CA ILE A 104 -9.48 18.47 -10.67
C ILE A 104 -10.65 17.51 -10.56
N ILE A 105 -10.35 16.22 -10.69
CA ILE A 105 -11.35 15.14 -10.71
C ILE A 105 -10.85 13.98 -9.85
N PRO A 106 -11.54 13.61 -8.76
CA PRO A 106 -12.71 14.27 -8.17
C PRO A 106 -12.33 15.59 -7.45
N PRO A 107 -13.28 16.51 -7.21
CA PRO A 107 -13.00 17.80 -6.56
C PRO A 107 -12.57 17.68 -5.10
N SER A 108 -12.79 16.52 -4.47
CA SER A 108 -12.35 16.23 -3.11
C SER A 108 -11.97 14.76 -2.99
N GLU A 109 -10.73 14.51 -2.58
CA GLU A 109 -10.20 13.18 -2.32
C GLU A 109 -9.35 13.21 -1.05
N ASN A 110 -9.41 12.12 -0.26
CA ASN A 110 -8.66 12.04 0.98
C ASN A 110 -7.19 11.74 0.68
N ASN A 111 -6.29 12.60 1.16
CA ASN A 111 -4.83 12.43 1.06
C ASN A 111 -4.27 12.32 -0.36
N ALA A 112 -5.04 12.69 -1.39
CA ALA A 112 -4.62 12.67 -2.79
C ALA A 112 -5.23 13.84 -3.56
N ILE A 113 -4.61 14.17 -4.70
CA ILE A 113 -5.12 15.13 -5.66
C ILE A 113 -4.73 14.71 -7.07
N PHE A 114 -5.68 14.82 -7.99
CA PHE A 114 -5.45 14.66 -9.42
C PHE A 114 -5.51 16.01 -10.12
N ILE A 115 -4.51 16.30 -10.96
CA ILE A 115 -4.42 17.53 -11.75
C ILE A 115 -4.25 17.14 -13.22
N MET A 116 -5.25 17.46 -14.04
CA MET A 116 -5.21 17.25 -15.47
C MET A 116 -4.27 18.25 -16.14
N SER A 117 -3.21 17.74 -16.77
CA SER A 117 -2.22 18.54 -17.51
C SER A 117 -2.42 18.51 -19.03
N ASN A 118 -3.02 17.44 -19.55
CA ASN A 118 -3.31 17.25 -20.96
C ASN A 118 -4.61 16.46 -21.12
N PHE A 119 -5.39 16.75 -22.16
CA PHE A 119 -6.63 16.04 -22.46
C PHE A 119 -6.86 15.90 -23.95
N VAL A 120 -7.54 14.82 -24.33
CA VAL A 120 -8.05 14.60 -25.68
C VAL A 120 -9.57 14.51 -25.57
N GLN A 121 -10.26 15.53 -26.09
CA GLN A 121 -11.73 15.55 -26.11
C GLN A 121 -12.24 14.99 -27.44
N THR A 122 -13.24 14.12 -27.35
CA THR A 122 -13.84 13.48 -28.52
C THR A 122 -15.35 13.35 -28.36
N ASP A 123 -16.09 13.73 -29.41
CA ASP A 123 -17.55 13.61 -29.43
C ASP A 123 -17.90 12.21 -29.91
N GLN A 124 -18.55 11.41 -29.05
CA GLN A 124 -18.85 10.02 -29.35
C GLN A 124 -20.35 9.73 -29.45
N THR A 125 -20.74 8.94 -30.45
CA THR A 125 -22.11 8.43 -30.62
C THR A 125 -22.11 6.90 -30.72
N ARG A 126 -23.21 6.26 -30.32
CA ARG A 126 -23.32 4.81 -30.40
C ARG A 126 -23.77 4.42 -31.81
N THR A 127 -22.83 3.91 -32.59
CA THR A 127 -23.04 3.53 -33.98
C THR A 127 -22.16 2.35 -34.36
N ILE A 128 -22.16 2.00 -35.64
CA ILE A 128 -21.33 0.99 -36.25
C ILE A 128 -20.29 1.71 -37.10
N CYS A 129 -19.01 1.35 -36.95
CA CYS A 129 -17.90 2.07 -37.56
C CYS A 129 -16.65 1.18 -37.69
N ALA A 130 -15.69 1.62 -38.52
CA ALA A 130 -14.39 0.99 -38.64
C ALA A 130 -13.52 1.23 -37.39
N GLU A 131 -12.79 0.21 -36.95
CA GLU A 131 -11.81 0.32 -35.85
C GLU A 131 -10.56 1.09 -36.27
N HIS A 132 -9.90 1.75 -35.31
CA HIS A 132 -8.72 2.55 -35.58
C HIS A 132 -7.52 1.68 -36.02
N ILE A 133 -6.73 2.13 -37.00
CA ILE A 133 -5.61 1.39 -37.61
C ILE A 133 -4.52 0.93 -36.62
N LYS A 134 -4.40 1.62 -35.48
CA LYS A 134 -3.43 1.29 -34.42
C LYS A 134 -3.86 0.11 -33.55
N VAL A 135 -5.13 -0.29 -33.57
CA VAL A 135 -5.61 -1.43 -32.78
C VAL A 135 -5.12 -2.71 -33.43
N GLU A 136 -4.44 -3.54 -32.66
CA GLU A 136 -3.93 -4.83 -33.15
C GLU A 136 -5.09 -5.72 -33.60
N GLY A 137 -4.96 -6.29 -34.80
CA GLY A 137 -6.02 -7.11 -35.38
C GLY A 137 -7.20 -6.35 -35.97
N ALA A 138 -7.19 -5.00 -36.01
CA ALA A 138 -8.22 -4.23 -36.71
C ALA A 138 -8.12 -4.35 -38.23
N LYS A 139 -6.93 -4.61 -38.77
CA LYS A 139 -6.73 -4.76 -40.22
C LYS A 139 -7.38 -6.04 -40.75
N CYS A 140 -8.03 -5.94 -41.90
CA CYS A 140 -8.66 -7.05 -42.60
C CYS A 140 -8.50 -6.92 -44.11
N GLN A 141 -8.59 -8.05 -44.79
CA GLN A 141 -8.67 -8.17 -46.25
C GLN A 141 -10.04 -8.72 -46.67
N ASN A 142 -10.64 -9.59 -45.83
CA ASN A 142 -11.93 -10.22 -46.07
C ASN A 142 -12.77 -10.24 -44.77
N ASP A 143 -14.10 -10.29 -44.92
CA ASP A 143 -15.07 -10.32 -43.81
C ASP A 143 -14.83 -11.49 -42.83
N THR A 144 -14.38 -12.64 -43.33
CA THR A 144 -14.09 -13.82 -42.50
C THR A 144 -13.04 -13.57 -41.42
N GLN A 145 -12.14 -12.61 -41.65
CA GLN A 145 -11.13 -12.21 -40.67
C GLN A 145 -11.74 -11.39 -39.51
N CYS A 146 -12.93 -10.82 -39.68
CA CYS A 146 -13.60 -10.02 -38.65
C CYS A 146 -14.69 -10.81 -37.89
N SER A 147 -15.26 -11.86 -38.50
CA SER A 147 -16.43 -12.57 -37.94
C SER A 147 -16.18 -13.41 -36.68
N SER A 148 -14.94 -13.84 -36.41
CA SER A 148 -14.63 -14.79 -35.33
C SER A 148 -13.48 -14.35 -34.43
N LYS A 149 -13.18 -13.05 -34.37
CA LYS A 149 -12.13 -12.54 -33.50
C LYS A 149 -12.61 -12.44 -32.05
N PRO A 150 -11.77 -12.83 -31.07
CA PRO A 150 -12.07 -12.57 -29.67
C PRO A 150 -12.11 -11.06 -29.41
N PHE A 151 -12.93 -10.65 -28.45
CA PHE A 151 -12.91 -9.28 -27.94
C PHE A 151 -11.69 -9.13 -27.02
N THR A 152 -10.81 -8.19 -27.32
CA THR A 152 -9.69 -7.81 -26.45
C THR A 152 -9.99 -6.49 -25.73
N PRO A 153 -9.38 -6.23 -24.57
CA PRO A 153 -9.58 -4.98 -23.82
C PRO A 153 -9.19 -3.71 -24.59
N ASP A 154 -8.31 -3.83 -25.61
CA ASP A 154 -7.81 -2.70 -26.40
C ASP A 154 -8.78 -2.25 -27.51
N MET A 155 -9.91 -2.94 -27.67
CA MET A 155 -10.90 -2.64 -28.71
C MET A 155 -11.99 -1.69 -28.21
N ASN A 156 -12.52 -0.86 -29.12
CA ASN A 156 -13.54 0.14 -28.77
C ASN A 156 -14.98 -0.41 -28.79
N GLY A 157 -15.18 -1.63 -29.30
CA GLY A 157 -16.47 -2.31 -29.25
C GLY A 157 -16.44 -3.73 -29.82
N ARG A 158 -17.63 -4.31 -30.05
CA ARG A 158 -17.75 -5.71 -30.49
C ARG A 158 -17.73 -5.81 -32.02
N TRP A 159 -16.95 -6.73 -32.57
CA TRP A 159 -16.92 -6.99 -34.01
C TRP A 159 -18.30 -7.34 -34.57
N THR A 160 -18.66 -6.74 -35.71
CA THR A 160 -19.87 -7.09 -36.47
C THR A 160 -19.63 -8.22 -37.47
N GLY A 161 -18.36 -8.46 -37.82
CA GLY A 161 -17.95 -9.45 -38.82
C GLY A 161 -17.78 -8.92 -40.24
N ARG A 162 -17.82 -7.59 -40.44
CA ARG A 162 -17.60 -6.96 -41.74
C ARG A 162 -16.24 -6.28 -41.83
N CYS A 163 -15.63 -6.32 -43.00
CA CYS A 163 -14.40 -5.61 -43.33
C CYS A 163 -14.75 -4.38 -44.19
N LEU A 164 -14.55 -3.18 -43.63
CA LEU A 164 -14.76 -1.93 -44.34
C LEU A 164 -13.48 -1.54 -45.06
N LEU A 165 -13.60 -1.11 -46.32
CA LEU A 165 -12.45 -0.57 -47.05
C LEU A 165 -12.10 0.79 -46.46
N SER A 166 -10.89 0.93 -45.90
CA SER A 166 -10.42 2.22 -45.42
C SER A 166 -10.01 3.09 -46.61
N PRO A 167 -10.47 4.35 -46.72
CA PRO A 167 -9.98 5.29 -47.72
C PRO A 167 -8.56 5.82 -47.41
N GLU A 168 -7.93 5.38 -46.33
CA GLU A 168 -6.59 5.84 -45.94
C GLU A 168 -5.54 5.39 -46.97
N LYS A 169 -5.01 6.36 -47.72
CA LYS A 169 -3.86 6.20 -48.61
C LYS A 169 -2.70 5.65 -47.81
N ASP A 170 -2.16 4.52 -48.24
CA ASP A 170 -0.82 4.11 -47.87
C ASP A 170 0.17 5.23 -48.26
N ILE A 171 0.57 6.07 -47.30
CA ILE A 171 1.83 6.83 -47.43
C ILE A 171 2.93 5.80 -47.24
N GLY A 172 3.21 5.11 -48.35
CA GLY A 172 4.15 4.02 -48.47
C GLY A 172 4.35 3.77 -49.95
N ASN A 173 5.37 4.45 -50.49
CA ASN A 173 6.19 4.06 -51.64
C ASN A 173 5.50 3.33 -52.81
N GLU A 174 5.28 4.11 -53.87
CA GLU A 174 5.08 3.66 -55.24
C GLU A 174 6.31 2.84 -55.70
N THR A 175 6.23 1.52 -55.62
CA THR A 175 6.91 0.62 -56.57
C THR A 175 6.24 -0.76 -56.58
N THR A 176 6.07 -1.26 -57.79
CA THR A 176 5.71 -2.63 -58.23
C THR A 176 4.23 -2.93 -58.51
N ASN A 177 3.99 -3.28 -59.77
CA ASN A 177 2.80 -3.95 -60.28
C ASN A 177 2.60 -5.29 -59.55
N ILE A 178 1.83 -5.29 -58.47
CA ILE A 178 1.30 -6.47 -57.81
C ILE A 178 -0.13 -6.09 -57.43
N THR A 179 -1.11 -6.96 -57.72
CA THR A 179 -2.50 -6.87 -57.24
C THR A 179 -2.55 -6.32 -55.82
N LYS A 180 -2.82 -5.01 -55.70
CA LYS A 180 -2.82 -4.29 -54.42
C LYS A 180 -4.00 -4.84 -53.61
N THR A 181 -3.71 -5.76 -52.69
CA THR A 181 -4.71 -6.30 -51.76
C THR A 181 -5.19 -5.11 -50.93
N ARG A 182 -6.41 -4.65 -51.18
CA ARG A 182 -6.99 -3.52 -50.45
C ARG A 182 -7.06 -3.89 -48.98
N THR A 183 -6.25 -3.23 -48.16
CA THR A 183 -6.25 -3.37 -46.70
C THR A 183 -7.41 -2.56 -46.14
N GLY A 184 -8.40 -3.25 -45.59
CA GLY A 184 -9.54 -2.68 -44.88
C GLY A 184 -9.37 -2.71 -43.37
N LEU A 185 -10.38 -2.19 -42.67
CA LEU A 185 -10.51 -2.17 -41.22
C LEU A 185 -11.80 -2.89 -40.81
N CYS A 186 -11.72 -3.72 -39.77
CA CYS A 186 -12.86 -4.45 -39.26
C CYS A 186 -13.87 -3.47 -38.63
N GLU A 187 -15.14 -3.73 -38.90
CA GLU A 187 -16.26 -2.98 -38.37
C GLU A 187 -16.61 -3.47 -36.96
N TYR A 188 -16.87 -2.52 -36.06
CA TYR A 188 -17.34 -2.78 -34.70
C TYR A 188 -18.61 -1.99 -34.40
N ALA A 189 -19.44 -2.56 -33.53
CA ALA A 189 -20.56 -1.87 -32.90
C ALA A 189 -20.11 -1.35 -31.54
N GLY A 190 -20.13 -0.03 -31.36
CA GLY A 190 -19.60 0.61 -30.16
C GLY A 190 -19.84 2.12 -30.12
N ARG A 191 -19.02 2.83 -29.35
CA ARG A 191 -18.98 4.30 -29.38
C ARG A 191 -17.96 4.74 -30.42
N HIS A 192 -18.42 5.44 -31.44
CA HIS A 192 -17.58 5.99 -32.49
C HIS A 192 -17.39 7.48 -32.33
N PHE A 193 -16.24 7.98 -32.79
CA PHE A 193 -15.99 9.40 -33.00
C PHE A 193 -16.97 9.93 -34.06
N ALA A 194 -17.71 10.99 -33.76
CA ALA A 194 -18.47 11.67 -34.79
C ALA A 194 -17.48 12.41 -35.70
N ASP A 195 -17.43 12.04 -36.99
CA ASP A 195 -16.75 12.85 -38.00
C ASP A 195 -17.47 14.19 -38.11
N ARG A 196 -16.73 15.28 -37.94
CA ARG A 196 -17.23 16.65 -38.10
C ARG A 196 -16.60 17.28 -39.34
#